data_AF-A0A4V6H6C7-F1
#
_entry.id   AF-A0A4V6H6C7-F1
#
_cell.length_a   1.000
_cell.length_b   1.000
_cell.length_c   1.000
_cell.angle_alpha   90.00
_cell.angle_beta   90.00
_cell.angle_gamma   90.00
#
_symmetry.space_group_name_H-M   'P 1'
#
loop_
_entity.id
_entity.type
_entity.pdbx_description
1 polymer ?
#
loop_
_entity_poly.entity_id
_entity_poly.type
_entity_poly.pdbx_seq_one_letter_code
_entity_poly.pdbx_strand_id
1 'polypeptide(L)'
;MNNVLLNHYQACLDDYTRPAVLHGQCQQGINRWHKLAMVPCKLPGGDLAELVIPERLQRVLTIPTTAPITTVQVINKDMMYLLLPGVLISECERLGMRRLSNKLVSLFQQFNSPGVKECLTLLCWSELATSINHDEWNELHRLQAEALMRWIDEKLQTLWELQPQIEDYVALNN
;
A
#
# COMPACT_ATOMS: atom_id res chain seq x y z
N MET A 1 21.50 1.59 11.88
CA MET A 1 21.71 1.10 10.50
C MET A 1 20.68 1.80 9.62
N ASN A 2 21.12 2.74 8.77
CA ASN A 2 20.21 3.42 7.85
C ASN A 2 19.81 2.45 6.75
N ASN A 3 18.53 2.08 6.67
CA ASN A 3 18.05 1.27 5.56
C ASN A 3 17.92 2.18 4.32
N VAL A 4 18.87 2.05 3.39
CA VAL A 4 18.97 2.89 2.18
C VAL A 4 17.67 2.85 1.36
N LEU A 5 17.02 1.69 1.28
CA LEU A 5 15.77 1.51 0.55
C LEU A 5 14.64 2.32 1.20
N LEU A 6 14.44 2.16 2.51
CA LEU A 6 13.41 2.89 3.26
C LEU A 6 13.60 4.40 3.12
N ASN A 7 14.84 4.87 3.30
CA ASN A 7 15.16 6.30 3.18
C ASN A 7 14.87 6.82 1.76
N HIS A 8 15.09 6.01 0.72
CA HIS A 8 14.82 6.40 -0.65
C HIS A 8 13.31 6.49 -0.94
N TYR A 9 12.52 5.52 -0.46
CA TYR A 9 11.06 5.60 -0.55
C TYR A 9 10.51 6.78 0.25
N GLN A 10 10.99 6.98 1.47
CA GLN A 10 10.53 8.07 2.33
C GLN A 10 10.82 9.43 1.69
N ALA A 11 12.06 9.66 1.22
CA ALA A 11 12.42 10.90 0.55
C ALA A 11 11.57 11.14 -0.70
N CYS A 12 11.35 10.10 -1.51
CA CYS A 12 10.50 10.21 -2.69
C CYS A 12 9.05 10.55 -2.32
N LEU A 13 8.47 9.86 -1.35
CA LEU A 13 7.09 10.12 -0.90
C LEU A 13 6.95 11.53 -0.31
N ASP A 14 7.92 11.99 0.47
CA ASP A 14 7.93 13.34 1.06
C ASP A 14 7.93 14.43 -0.02
N ASP A 15 8.65 14.21 -1.12
CA ASP A 15 8.73 15.15 -2.25
C ASP A 15 7.40 15.31 -2.99
N TYR A 16 6.52 14.31 -2.98
CA TYR A 16 5.15 14.42 -3.52
C TYR A 16 4.12 14.85 -2.46
N THR A 17 4.32 14.46 -1.19
CA THR A 17 3.41 14.78 -0.09
C THR A 17 3.40 16.27 0.22
N ARG A 18 4.58 16.89 0.27
CA ARG A 18 4.72 18.30 0.64
C ARG A 18 3.94 19.22 -0.33
N PRO A 19 4.08 19.11 -1.66
CA PRO A 19 3.23 19.85 -2.59
C PRO A 19 1.74 19.51 -2.45
N ALA A 20 1.36 18.24 -2.28
CA ALA A 20 -0.03 17.84 -2.18
C ALA A 20 -0.74 18.52 -0.99
N VAL A 21 -0.07 18.61 0.16
CA VAL A 21 -0.58 19.34 1.33
C VAL A 21 -0.63 20.85 1.09
N LEU A 22 0.43 21.44 0.50
CA LEU A 22 0.49 22.88 0.23
C LEU A 22 -0.60 23.34 -0.75
N HIS A 23 -0.98 22.49 -1.70
CA HIS A 23 -2.01 22.77 -2.69
C HIS A 23 -3.41 22.30 -2.28
N GLY A 24 -3.60 21.81 -1.05
CA GLY A 24 -4.89 21.39 -0.53
C GLY A 24 -5.45 20.11 -1.16
N GLN A 25 -4.60 19.29 -1.78
CA GLN A 25 -4.96 17.97 -2.30
C GLN A 25 -4.99 16.91 -1.19
N CYS A 26 -4.30 17.17 -0.08
CA CYS A 26 -4.35 16.38 1.14
C CYS A 26 -4.41 17.30 2.37
N GLN A 27 -5.01 16.82 3.44
CA GLN A 27 -5.00 17.49 4.74
C GLN A 27 -3.62 17.40 5.40
N GLN A 28 -3.27 18.36 6.25
CA GLN A 28 -1.96 18.38 6.96
C GLN A 28 -1.69 17.10 7.77
N GLY A 29 -2.74 16.43 8.24
CA GLY A 29 -2.64 15.17 8.97
C GLY A 29 -2.17 13.97 8.13
N ILE A 30 -2.11 14.07 6.80
CA ILE A 30 -1.73 12.96 5.90
C ILE A 30 -0.33 12.41 6.17
N ASN A 31 0.57 13.24 6.70
CA ASN A 31 1.95 12.85 7.02
C ASN A 31 2.04 11.66 7.99
N ARG A 32 1.03 11.45 8.84
CA ARG A 32 0.98 10.27 9.74
C ARG A 32 0.80 8.94 9.00
N TRP A 33 0.27 8.99 7.78
CA TRP A 33 0.14 7.86 6.86
C TRP A 33 1.37 7.71 5.98
N HIS A 34 2.06 8.80 5.68
CA HIS A 34 3.21 8.82 4.77
C HIS A 34 4.54 8.52 5.46
N LYS A 35 4.53 8.19 6.76
CA LYS A 35 5.69 7.62 7.42
C LYS A 35 5.77 6.13 7.14
N LEU A 36 6.87 5.69 6.54
CA LEU A 36 7.08 4.32 6.12
C LEU A 36 7.91 3.53 7.14
N ALA A 37 7.73 2.21 7.12
CA ALA A 37 8.51 1.25 7.88
C ALA A 37 8.78 0.00 7.05
N MET A 38 9.65 -0.88 7.56
CA MET A 38 9.99 -2.14 6.90
C MET A 38 9.62 -3.33 7.79
N VAL A 39 8.98 -4.30 7.16
CA VAL A 39 8.50 -5.52 7.80
C VAL A 39 8.87 -6.74 6.94
N PRO A 40 8.93 -7.95 7.52
CA PRO A 40 9.13 -9.14 6.71
C PRO A 40 7.82 -9.49 5.99
N CYS A 41 7.92 -10.01 4.77
CA CYS A 41 6.79 -10.61 4.05
C CYS A 41 7.22 -11.92 3.39
N LYS A 42 6.24 -12.74 3.02
CA LYS A 42 6.45 -13.94 2.21
C LYS A 42 6.15 -13.64 0.76
N LEU A 43 7.08 -13.98 -0.14
CA LEU A 43 6.88 -13.91 -1.57
C LEU A 43 6.03 -15.10 -2.05
N PRO A 44 5.42 -15.02 -3.26
CA PRO A 44 4.67 -16.14 -3.84
C PRO A 44 5.45 -17.46 -3.90
N GLY A 45 6.79 -17.39 -4.04
CA GLY A 45 7.68 -18.56 -4.05
C GLY A 45 8.00 -19.14 -2.67
N GLY A 46 7.52 -18.53 -1.59
CA GLY A 46 7.79 -18.92 -0.20
C GLY A 46 9.00 -18.25 0.44
N ASP A 47 9.84 -17.57 -0.35
CA ASP A 47 11.00 -16.82 0.14
C ASP A 47 10.58 -15.64 1.03
N LEU A 48 11.40 -15.34 2.04
CA LEU A 48 11.23 -14.15 2.87
C LEU A 48 11.86 -12.94 2.19
N ALA A 49 11.14 -11.83 2.18
CA ALA A 49 11.61 -10.54 1.69
C ALA A 49 11.27 -9.42 2.66
N GLU A 50 11.89 -8.26 2.47
CA GLU A 50 11.50 -7.05 3.18
C GLU A 50 10.42 -6.31 2.40
N LEU A 51 9.37 -5.86 3.08
CA LEU A 51 8.27 -5.08 2.54
C LEU A 51 8.26 -3.69 3.17
N VAL A 52 8.20 -2.67 2.32
CA VAL A 52 7.96 -1.28 2.73
C VAL A 52 6.46 -1.04 2.85
N ILE A 53 6.01 -0.66 4.05
CA ILE A 53 4.60 -0.39 4.37
C ILE A 53 4.46 0.92 5.15
N PRO A 54 3.26 1.50 5.25
CA PRO A 54 2.99 2.56 6.21
C PRO A 54 3.25 2.10 7.65
N GLU A 55 4.02 2.86 8.42
CA GLU A 55 4.36 2.53 9.83
C GLU A 55 3.09 2.40 10.68
N ARG A 56 2.07 3.20 10.40
CA ARG A 56 0.78 3.09 11.10
C ARG A 56 0.13 1.73 10.89
N LEU A 57 0.19 1.21 9.66
CA LEU A 57 -0.36 -0.10 9.33
C LEU A 57 0.42 -1.23 10.00
N GLN A 58 1.75 -1.10 10.06
CA GLN A 58 2.61 -2.02 10.82
C GLN A 58 2.13 -2.17 12.27
N ARG A 59 1.85 -1.05 12.93
CA ARG A 59 1.43 -1.01 14.35
C ARG A 59 0.05 -1.63 14.54
N VAL A 60 -0.90 -1.32 13.65
CA VAL A 60 -2.27 -1.87 13.69
C VAL A 60 -2.23 -3.40 13.53
N LEU A 61 -1.41 -3.90 12.61
CA LEU A 61 -1.27 -5.34 12.36
C LEU A 61 -0.30 -6.05 13.33
N THR A 62 0.32 -5.31 14.27
CA THR A 62 1.29 -5.83 15.24
C THR A 62 2.44 -6.62 14.57
N ILE A 63 2.91 -6.14 13.41
CA ILE A 63 3.96 -6.84 12.66
C ILE A 63 5.35 -6.50 13.23
N PRO A 64 6.20 -7.50 13.52
CA PRO A 64 7.53 -7.25 14.06
C PRO A 64 8.41 -6.50 13.07
N THR A 65 9.18 -5.54 13.58
CA THR A 65 10.25 -4.90 12.80
C THR A 65 11.40 -5.88 12.64
N THR A 66 11.95 -6.01 11.43
CA THR A 66 13.02 -6.98 11.15
C THR A 66 14.37 -6.29 10.88
N ALA A 67 15.46 -7.02 11.11
CA ALA A 67 16.80 -6.62 10.71
C ALA A 67 16.98 -6.73 9.17
N PRO A 68 17.82 -5.88 8.54
CA PRO A 68 17.92 -5.77 7.10
C PRO A 68 18.27 -7.10 6.41
N ILE A 69 17.39 -7.61 5.55
CA ILE A 69 17.63 -8.72 4.62
C ILE A 69 18.00 -8.11 3.26
N THR A 70 19.08 -8.60 2.62
CA THR A 70 19.63 -8.08 1.34
C THR A 70 18.56 -7.61 0.35
N THR A 71 18.60 -6.30 0.03
CA THR A 71 17.55 -5.62 -0.74
C THR A 71 17.94 -5.41 -2.20
N VAL A 72 17.02 -5.73 -3.11
CA VAL A 72 16.99 -5.12 -4.45
C VAL A 72 16.58 -3.66 -4.27
N GLN A 73 17.43 -2.74 -4.74
CA GLN A 73 17.34 -1.30 -4.42
C GLN A 73 16.60 -0.45 -5.47
N VAL A 74 16.18 -1.04 -6.60
CA VAL A 74 15.59 -0.26 -7.70
C VAL A 74 14.14 0.06 -7.39
N ILE A 75 13.84 1.33 -7.15
CA ILE A 75 12.50 1.86 -6.92
C ILE A 75 12.00 2.48 -8.23
N ASN A 76 10.75 2.18 -8.60
CA ASN A 76 10.09 2.85 -9.71
C ASN A 76 9.37 4.11 -9.20
N LYS A 77 9.77 5.27 -9.71
CA LYS A 77 9.22 6.57 -9.27
C LYS A 77 8.01 7.02 -10.09
N ASP A 78 7.72 6.34 -11.20
CA ASP A 78 6.74 6.81 -12.20
C ASP A 78 5.34 7.00 -11.61
N MET A 79 5.01 6.28 -10.53
CA MET A 79 3.69 6.29 -9.89
C MET A 79 3.67 7.02 -8.55
N MET A 80 4.76 7.63 -8.10
CA MET A 80 4.87 8.24 -6.75
C MET A 80 3.96 9.46 -6.56
N TYR A 81 3.51 10.07 -7.65
CA TYR A 81 2.48 11.12 -7.63
C TYR A 81 1.12 10.62 -7.10
N LEU A 82 0.91 9.30 -7.07
CA LEU A 82 -0.25 8.67 -6.44
C LEU A 82 -0.08 8.50 -4.92
N LEU A 83 1.00 9.00 -4.32
CA LEU A 83 1.31 8.89 -2.89
C LEU A 83 1.41 7.42 -2.45
N LEU A 84 0.72 7.03 -1.38
CA LEU A 84 0.74 5.65 -0.87
C LEU A 84 0.36 4.58 -1.91
N PRO A 85 -0.73 4.72 -2.70
CA PRO A 85 -1.00 3.81 -3.81
C PRO A 85 0.20 3.64 -4.77
N GLY A 86 0.94 4.72 -5.02
CA GLY A 86 2.15 4.71 -5.84
C GLY A 86 3.31 3.94 -5.22
N VAL A 87 3.52 4.12 -3.91
CA VAL A 87 4.51 3.35 -3.13
C VAL A 87 4.18 1.87 -3.17
N LEU A 88 2.91 1.48 -2.97
CA LEU A 88 2.46 0.09 -3.07
C LEU A 88 2.77 -0.53 -4.44
N ILE A 89 2.46 0.18 -5.53
CA ILE A 89 2.72 -0.28 -6.91
C ILE A 89 4.22 -0.50 -7.13
N SER A 90 5.05 0.49 -6.79
CA SER A 90 6.51 0.39 -6.92
C SER A 90 7.06 -0.77 -6.07
N GLU A 91 6.51 -0.98 -4.89
CA GLU A 91 6.96 -2.04 -3.98
C GLU A 91 6.64 -3.43 -4.53
N CYS A 92 5.45 -3.61 -5.10
CA CYS A 92 5.10 -4.82 -5.83
C CYS A 92 6.08 -5.09 -6.99
N GLU A 93 6.47 -4.06 -7.76
CA GLU A 93 7.46 -4.24 -8.84
C GLU A 93 8.84 -4.63 -8.32
N ARG A 94 9.32 -3.95 -7.28
CA ARG A 94 10.62 -4.21 -6.65
C ARG A 94 10.73 -5.65 -6.13
N LEU A 95 9.64 -6.16 -5.56
CA LEU A 95 9.53 -7.53 -5.07
C LEU A 95 9.27 -8.58 -6.17
N GLY A 96 9.29 -8.18 -7.45
CA GLY A 96 9.07 -9.07 -8.58
C GLY A 96 7.60 -9.46 -8.81
N MET A 97 6.65 -8.88 -8.06
CA MET A 97 5.21 -9.09 -8.16
C MET A 97 4.58 -8.25 -9.28
N ARG A 98 5.17 -8.26 -10.48
CA ARG A 98 4.75 -7.42 -11.62
C ARG A 98 3.29 -7.62 -12.02
N ARG A 99 2.78 -8.85 -11.94
CA ARG A 99 1.37 -9.14 -12.27
C ARG A 99 0.43 -8.41 -11.32
N LEU A 100 0.68 -8.50 -10.01
CA LEU A 100 -0.09 -7.79 -8.99
C LEU A 100 0.00 -6.27 -9.18
N SER A 101 1.21 -5.74 -9.38
CA SER A 101 1.43 -4.32 -9.65
C SER A 101 0.57 -3.80 -10.82
N ASN A 102 0.61 -4.49 -11.97
CA ASN A 102 -0.20 -4.14 -13.13
C ASN A 102 -1.71 -4.20 -12.84
N LYS A 103 -2.16 -5.18 -12.04
CA LYS A 103 -3.57 -5.30 -11.68
C LYS A 103 -4.02 -4.21 -10.70
N LEU A 104 -3.16 -3.78 -9.78
CA LEU A 104 -3.44 -2.61 -8.92
C LEU A 104 -3.60 -1.34 -9.74
N VAL A 105 -2.73 -1.11 -10.74
CA VAL A 105 -2.87 0.03 -11.66
C VAL A 105 -4.23 -0.02 -12.36
N SER A 106 -4.62 -1.17 -12.93
CA SER A 106 -5.94 -1.32 -13.57
C SER A 106 -7.09 -1.10 -12.59
N LEU A 107 -7.02 -1.64 -11.37
CA LEU A 107 -8.04 -1.47 -10.33
C LEU A 107 -8.22 -0.01 -9.96
N PHE A 108 -7.13 0.71 -9.70
CA PHE A 108 -7.17 2.11 -9.29
C PHE A 108 -7.67 3.03 -10.41
N GLN A 109 -7.48 2.66 -11.69
CA GLN A 109 -8.01 3.41 -12.82
C GLN A 109 -9.50 3.11 -13.09
N GLN A 110 -9.91 1.87 -12.87
CA GLN A 110 -11.27 1.40 -13.11
C GLN A 110 -12.25 1.86 -12.03
N PHE A 111 -11.83 1.83 -10.76
CA PHE A 111 -12.69 2.12 -9.62
C PHE A 111 -12.31 3.45 -8.96
N ASN A 112 -12.81 4.54 -9.55
CA ASN A 112 -12.53 5.92 -9.12
C ASN A 112 -13.53 6.48 -8.10
N SER A 113 -14.38 5.63 -7.52
CA SER A 113 -15.29 6.06 -6.45
C SER A 113 -14.48 6.55 -5.23
N PRO A 114 -14.93 7.64 -4.56
CA PRO A 114 -14.22 8.19 -3.40
C PRO A 114 -13.93 7.11 -2.35
N GLY A 115 -12.67 7.04 -1.90
CA GLY A 115 -12.24 6.13 -0.84
C GLY A 115 -11.96 4.68 -1.26
N VAL A 116 -12.36 4.24 -2.46
CA VAL A 116 -12.14 2.86 -2.91
C VAL A 116 -10.65 2.58 -3.13
N LYS A 117 -9.94 3.51 -3.76
CA LYS A 117 -8.49 3.40 -3.99
C LYS A 117 -7.73 3.33 -2.66
N GLU A 118 -8.10 4.18 -1.71
CA GLU A 118 -7.52 4.23 -0.36
C GLU A 118 -7.76 2.92 0.39
N CYS A 119 -9.00 2.41 0.34
CA CYS A 119 -9.39 1.12 0.92
C CYS A 119 -8.58 -0.04 0.33
N LEU A 120 -8.57 -0.17 -1.01
CA LEU A 120 -7.80 -1.21 -1.70
C LEU A 120 -6.30 -1.12 -1.41
N THR A 121 -5.75 0.09 -1.28
CA THR A 121 -4.35 0.30 -0.94
C THR A 121 -4.00 -0.28 0.44
N LEU A 122 -4.80 0.05 1.46
CA LEU A 122 -4.54 -0.44 2.83
C LEU A 122 -4.85 -1.94 2.98
N LEU A 123 -5.88 -2.45 2.30
CA LEU A 123 -6.17 -3.88 2.25
C LEU A 123 -5.03 -4.67 1.61
N CYS A 124 -4.53 -4.21 0.45
CA CYS A 124 -3.46 -4.91 -0.26
C CYS A 124 -2.18 -4.98 0.58
N TRP A 125 -1.77 -3.89 1.22
CA TRP A 125 -0.59 -3.94 2.11
C TRP A 125 -0.80 -4.86 3.30
N SER A 126 -1.99 -4.84 3.90
CA SER A 126 -2.29 -5.69 5.05
C SER A 126 -2.16 -7.16 4.69
N GLU A 127 -2.70 -7.55 3.54
CA GLU A 127 -2.58 -8.92 3.06
C GLU A 127 -1.15 -9.26 2.62
N LEU A 128 -0.43 -8.35 1.94
CA LEU A 128 0.99 -8.55 1.60
C LEU A 128 1.85 -8.82 2.84
N ALA A 129 1.57 -8.13 3.94
CA ALA A 129 2.34 -8.27 5.18
C ALA A 129 1.96 -9.52 6.00
N THR A 130 0.78 -10.10 5.77
CA THR A 130 0.25 -11.23 6.54
C THR A 130 0.15 -12.51 5.70
N SER A 131 -0.82 -12.57 4.80
CA SER A 131 -1.08 -13.72 3.92
C SER A 131 -1.94 -13.36 2.72
N ILE A 132 -1.33 -12.80 1.68
CA ILE A 132 -2.03 -12.42 0.45
C ILE A 132 -2.40 -13.62 -0.41
N ASN A 133 -3.62 -13.61 -0.94
CA ASN A 133 -4.02 -14.50 -2.02
C ASN A 133 -3.78 -13.81 -3.37
N HIS A 134 -2.64 -14.09 -4.00
CA HIS A 134 -2.27 -13.45 -5.27
C HIS A 134 -3.27 -13.75 -6.40
N ASP A 135 -3.84 -14.95 -6.46
CA ASP A 135 -4.79 -15.31 -7.51
C ASP A 135 -6.08 -14.51 -7.37
N GLU A 136 -6.58 -14.36 -6.14
CA GLU A 136 -7.74 -13.53 -5.84
C GLU A 136 -7.51 -12.07 -6.28
N TRP A 137 -6.43 -11.43 -5.82
CA TRP A 137 -6.09 -10.05 -6.19
C TRP A 137 -5.92 -9.85 -7.69
N ASN A 138 -5.34 -10.84 -8.38
CA ASN A 138 -5.13 -10.78 -9.82
C ASN A 138 -6.44 -10.80 -10.62
N GLU A 139 -7.56 -11.20 -10.01
CA GLU A 139 -8.87 -11.34 -10.65
C GLU A 139 -9.85 -10.21 -10.30
N LEU A 140 -9.58 -9.41 -9.26
CA LEU A 140 -10.48 -8.33 -8.80
C LEU A 140 -10.84 -7.32 -9.90
N HIS A 141 -9.92 -7.00 -10.81
CA HIS A 141 -10.17 -6.09 -11.94
C HIS A 141 -11.28 -6.58 -12.89
N ARG A 142 -11.66 -7.86 -12.84
CA ARG A 142 -12.77 -8.43 -13.63
C ARG A 142 -14.12 -8.26 -12.96
N LEU A 143 -14.15 -7.90 -11.67
CA LEU A 143 -15.40 -7.71 -10.94
C LEU A 143 -16.11 -6.45 -11.43
N GLN A 144 -17.43 -6.46 -11.28
CA GLN A 144 -18.25 -5.25 -11.38
C GLN A 144 -18.19 -4.49 -10.05
N ALA A 145 -18.54 -3.20 -10.05
CA ALA A 145 -18.45 -2.34 -8.87
C ALA A 145 -19.17 -2.93 -7.64
N GLU A 146 -20.43 -3.36 -7.77
CA GLU A 146 -21.17 -4.01 -6.68
C GLU A 146 -20.45 -5.25 -6.10
N ALA A 147 -19.84 -6.06 -6.97
CA ALA A 147 -19.14 -7.27 -6.54
C ALA A 147 -17.82 -6.94 -5.85
N LEU A 148 -17.11 -5.90 -6.31
CA LEU A 148 -15.91 -5.41 -5.64
C LEU A 148 -16.24 -4.83 -4.26
N MET A 149 -17.31 -4.04 -4.13
CA MET A 149 -17.72 -3.49 -2.84
C MET A 149 -18.08 -4.59 -1.84
N ARG A 150 -18.82 -5.61 -2.29
CA ARG A 150 -19.11 -6.78 -1.44
C ARG A 150 -17.85 -7.51 -1.02
N TRP A 151 -16.90 -7.68 -1.94
CA TRP A 151 -15.61 -8.29 -1.64
C TRP A 151 -14.81 -7.47 -0.61
N ILE A 152 -14.80 -6.14 -0.74
CA ILE A 152 -14.19 -5.23 0.24
C ILE A 152 -14.85 -5.42 1.61
N ASP A 153 -16.17 -5.42 1.67
CA ASP A 153 -16.92 -5.59 2.92
C ASP A 153 -16.58 -6.93 3.59
N GLU A 154 -16.54 -8.03 2.82
CA GLU A 154 -16.15 -9.36 3.29
C GLU A 154 -14.72 -9.36 3.86
N LYS A 155 -13.77 -8.72 3.17
CA LYS A 155 -12.40 -8.57 3.69
C LYS A 155 -12.35 -7.76 4.97
N LEU A 156 -13.10 -6.67 5.06
CA LEU A 156 -13.16 -5.84 6.28
C LEU A 156 -13.84 -6.54 7.45
N GLN A 157 -14.72 -7.52 7.23
CA GLN A 157 -15.19 -8.38 8.34
C GLN A 157 -14.05 -9.21 8.94
N THR A 158 -13.07 -9.63 8.13
CA THR A 158 -11.91 -10.39 8.61
C THR A 158 -10.81 -9.49 9.18
N LEU A 159 -10.65 -8.29 8.62
CA LEU A 159 -9.64 -7.30 8.97
C LEU A 159 -10.29 -6.04 9.56
N TRP A 160 -11.20 -6.23 10.51
CA TRP A 160 -12.06 -5.15 11.05
C TRP A 160 -11.26 -4.00 11.67
N GLU A 161 -10.07 -4.28 12.21
CA GLU A 161 -9.11 -3.30 12.74
C GLU A 161 -8.72 -2.23 11.68
N LEU A 162 -8.83 -2.55 10.39
CA LEU A 162 -8.52 -1.63 9.28
C LEU A 162 -9.62 -0.62 9.00
N GLN A 163 -10.88 -0.90 9.37
CA GLN A 163 -11.98 0.00 9.06
C GLN A 163 -11.75 1.44 9.57
N PRO A 164 -11.44 1.68 10.87
CA PRO A 164 -11.14 3.04 11.33
C PRO A 164 -9.88 3.64 10.70
N GLN A 165 -8.96 2.80 10.22
CA GLN A 165 -7.75 3.26 9.54
C GLN A 165 -8.04 3.75 8.12
N ILE A 166 -8.92 3.05 7.40
CA ILE A 166 -9.36 3.44 6.06
C ILE A 166 -10.15 4.74 6.14
N GLU A 167 -11.11 4.85 7.06
CA GLU A 167 -11.88 6.08 7.27
C GLU A 167 -10.96 7.28 7.56
N ASP A 168 -9.98 7.09 8.43
CA ASP A 168 -8.99 8.11 8.78
C ASP A 168 -8.10 8.51 7.59
N TYR A 169 -7.67 7.54 6.78
CA TYR A 169 -6.85 7.82 5.59
C TYR A 169 -7.66 8.54 4.51
N VAL A 170 -8.89 8.08 4.24
CA VAL A 170 -9.83 8.71 3.28
C VAL A 170 -10.12 10.15 3.69
N ALA A 171 -10.38 10.42 4.97
CA ALA A 171 -10.66 11.77 5.45
C ALA A 171 -9.49 12.74 5.27
N LEU A 172 -8.25 12.25 5.18
CA LEU A 172 -7.06 13.07 4.98
C LEU A 172 -6.62 13.20 3.52
N ASN A 173 -7.09 12.30 2.66
CA ASN A 173 -6.74 12.27 1.24
C ASN A 173 -7.76 13.00 0.34
N ASN A 174 -8.71 13.72 0.96
CA ASN A 174 -9.79 14.48 0.34
C ASN A 174 -9.70 15.99 0.65
#